data_AF-A0A3A9GBX0-F1
#
_entry.id   AF-A0A3A9GBX0-F1
#
_cell.length_a   1.000
_cell.length_b   1.000
_cell.length_c   1.000
_cell.angle_alpha   90.00
_cell.angle_beta   90.00
_cell.angle_gamma   90.00
#
_symmetry.space_group_name_H-M   'P 1'
#
loop_
_entity.id
_entity.type
_entity.pdbx_description
1 polymer ?
#
loop_
_entity_poly.entity_id
_entity_poly.type
_entity_poly.pdbx_seq_one_letter_code
_entity_poly.pdbx_strand_id
1 'polypeptide(L)' 'MWLEAEEEIALDQAYSIGSQSLTRADLGKVAQRIEYWRNRVAALEKLEKGKGRSRIYKIIPTDGRRGRRM' A
#
# COMPACT_ATOMS: atom_id res chain seq x y z
N MET A 1 -10.04 -20.86 5.57
CA MET A 1 -9.39 -20.17 6.70
C MET A 1 -9.46 -18.63 6.67
N TRP A 2 -9.22 -17.92 5.56
CA TRP A 2 -9.42 -16.45 5.51
C TRP A 2 -10.84 -16.02 5.10
N LEU A 3 -11.46 -16.75 4.17
CA LEU A 3 -12.84 -16.51 3.72
C LEU A 3 -13.86 -16.71 4.85
N GLU A 4 -13.69 -17.74 5.68
CA GLU A 4 -14.58 -18.01 6.81
C GLU A 4 -14.56 -16.88 7.86
N ALA A 5 -13.41 -16.23 8.06
CA ALA A 5 -13.30 -15.11 8.99
C ALA A 5 -14.01 -13.84 8.47
N GLU A 6 -14.02 -13.61 7.14
CA GLU A 6 -14.79 -12.53 6.53
C GLU A 6 -16.29 -12.82 6.56
N GLU A 7 -16.69 -14.08 6.38
CA GLU A 7 -18.10 -14.51 6.42
C GLU A 7 -18.71 -14.33 7.82
N GLU A 8 -17.99 -14.72 8.87
CA GLU A 8 -18.40 -14.50 10.27
C GLU A 8 -18.52 -13.00 10.62
N ILE A 9 -17.61 -12.17 10.09
CA ILE A 9 -17.65 -10.71 10.28
C ILE A 9 -18.84 -10.08 9.53
N ALA A 10 -19.22 -10.64 8.38
CA ALA A 10 -20.39 -10.19 7.61
C ALA A 10 -21.72 -10.53 8.29
N LEU A 11 -21.76 -11.59 9.10
CA LEU A 11 -22.96 -12.07 9.77
C LEU A 11 -23.34 -11.27 11.04
N ASP A 12 -22.37 -10.72 11.77
CA ASP A 12 -22.61 -10.14 13.10
C ASP A 12 -22.40 -8.62 13.17
N GLN A 13 -23.17 -7.91 12.33
CA GLN A 13 -22.93 -6.48 12.01
C GLN A 13 -23.29 -5.50 13.15
N ALA A 14 -24.25 -5.82 14.02
CA ALA A 14 -24.58 -5.01 15.20
C ALA A 14 -25.53 -5.76 16.14
N TYR A 15 -25.26 -5.73 17.44
CA TYR A 15 -26.24 -6.09 18.47
C TYR A 15 -26.46 -4.89 19.40
N SER A 16 -27.71 -4.48 19.56
CA SER A 16 -28.10 -3.37 20.42
C SER A 16 -28.37 -3.90 21.82
N ILE A 17 -27.53 -3.50 22.79
CA ILE A 17 -27.80 -3.73 24.22
C ILE A 17 -28.25 -2.40 24.83
N GLY A 18 -29.54 -2.32 25.18
CA GLY A 18 -30.11 -1.15 25.86
C GLY A 18 -29.95 0.14 25.05
N SER A 19 -29.27 1.14 25.62
CA SER A 19 -29.04 2.45 25.01
C SER A 19 -27.71 2.59 24.26
N GLN A 20 -26.91 1.52 24.15
CA GLN A 20 -25.59 1.56 23.52
C GLN A 20 -25.57 0.73 22.23
N SER A 21 -25.17 1.34 21.12
CA SER A 21 -24.91 0.64 19.86
C SER A 21 -23.41 0.33 19.75
N LEU A 22 -23.03 -0.94 19.80
CA LEU A 22 -21.66 -1.38 19.56
C LEU A 22 -21.56 -2.01 18.17
N THR A 23 -20.86 -1.35 17.25
CA THR A 23 -20.56 -1.91 15.92
C THR A 23 -19.37 -2.85 16.05
N ARG A 24 -19.62 -4.15 15.95
CA ARG A 24 -18.63 -5.21 16.25
C ARG A 24 -17.49 -5.25 15.22
N ALA A 25 -17.81 -4.99 13.95
CA ALA A 25 -16.84 -4.89 12.88
C ALA A 25 -17.28 -3.92 11.77
N ASP A 26 -16.33 -3.17 11.25
CA ASP A 26 -16.51 -2.24 10.13
C ASP A 26 -15.81 -2.85 8.90
N LEU A 27 -16.61 -3.35 7.95
CA LEU A 27 -16.11 -3.99 6.72
C LEU A 27 -15.20 -3.06 5.91
N GLY A 28 -15.46 -1.75 5.95
CA GLY A 28 -14.62 -0.74 5.28
C GLY A 28 -13.21 -0.70 5.85
N LYS A 29 -13.07 -0.76 7.19
CA LYS A 29 -11.76 -0.80 7.85
C LYS A 29 -11.01 -2.10 7.58
N VAL A 30 -11.72 -3.22 7.47
CA VAL A 30 -11.12 -4.53 7.13
C VAL A 30 -10.57 -4.50 5.70
N ALA A 31 -11.36 -4.05 4.73
CA ALA A 31 -10.93 -3.92 3.34
C ALA A 31 -9.70 -3.00 3.20
N GLN A 32 -9.69 -1.86 3.89
CA GLN A 32 -8.54 -0.95 3.93
C GLN A 32 -7.29 -1.61 4.52
N ARG A 33 -7.45 -2.40 5.59
CA ARG A 33 -6.34 -3.12 6.22
C ARG A 33 -5.77 -4.20 5.28
N ILE A 34 -6.63 -4.91 4.55
CA ILE A 34 -6.22 -5.91 3.55
C ILE A 34 -5.42 -5.25 2.43
N GLU A 35 -5.93 -4.17 1.86
CA GLU A 35 -5.24 -3.45 0.79
C GLU A 35 -3.87 -2.93 1.25
N TYR A 36 -3.81 -2.35 2.45
CA TYR A 36 -2.56 -1.89 3.05
C TYR A 36 -1.50 -3.00 3.12
N TRP A 37 -1.88 -4.19 3.60
CA TRP A 37 -0.95 -5.32 3.72
C TRP A 37 -0.56 -5.90 2.37
N ARG A 38 -1.50 -5.99 1.41
CA ARG A 38 -1.19 -6.40 0.03
C ARG A 38 -0.15 -5.47 -0.60
N ASN A 39 -0.30 -4.15 -0.41
CA ASN A 39 0.65 -3.17 -0.91
C ASN A 39 2.02 -3.30 -0.23
N ARG A 40 2.07 -3.60 1.08
CA ARG A 40 3.32 -3.85 1.80
C ARG A 40 4.05 -5.11 1.31
N VAL A 41 3.33 -6.21 1.13
CA VAL A 41 3.90 -7.45 0.58
C VAL A 41 4.44 -7.19 -0.83
N ALA A 42 3.65 -6.54 -1.70
CA ALA A 42 4.10 -6.21 -3.05
C ALA A 42 5.33 -5.29 -3.07
N ALA A 43 5.47 -4.37 -2.10
CA ALA A 43 6.66 -3.54 -1.96
C ALA A 43 7.89 -4.36 -1.52
N LEU A 44 7.72 -5.29 -0.58
CA LEU A 44 8.79 -6.18 -0.11
C LEU A 44 9.25 -7.13 -1.22
N GLU A 45 8.32 -7.74 -1.96
CA GLU A 45 8.68 -8.59 -3.10
C GLU A 45 9.44 -7.83 -4.19
N LYS A 46 9.11 -6.56 -4.43
CA LYS A 46 9.83 -5.71 -5.38
C LYS A 46 11.26 -5.41 -4.93
N LEU A 47 11.46 -5.23 -3.62
CA LEU A 47 12.78 -5.06 -3.01
C LEU A 47 13.60 -6.35 -3.12
N GLU A 48 13.00 -7.49 -2.76
CA GLU A 48 13.64 -8.81 -2.82
C GLU A 48 14.06 -9.19 -4.25
N LYS A 49 13.19 -8.95 -5.24
CA LYS A 49 13.45 -9.25 -6.65
C LYS A 49 14.47 -8.28 -7.29
N GLY A 50 15.13 -7.42 -6.52
CA GLY A 50 16.11 -6.45 -7.02
C GLY A 50 15.54 -5.40 -7.97
N LYS A 51 14.20 -5.28 -8.06
CA LYS A 51 13.47 -4.33 -8.93
C LYS A 51 13.12 -3.04 -8.18
N GLY A 52 13.88 -2.69 -7.15
CA GLY A 52 13.86 -1.34 -6.59
C GLY A 52 14.27 -0.35 -7.67
N ARG A 53 13.28 0.38 -8.21
CA ARG A 53 13.38 1.42 -9.25
C ARG A 53 14.80 1.62 -9.80
N SER A 54 15.07 1.06 -10.98
CA SER A 54 16.28 1.36 -11.74
C SER A 54 16.38 2.88 -11.89
N ARG A 55 17.32 3.50 -11.19
CA ARG A 55 17.64 4.92 -11.35
C ARG A 55 18.32 5.05 -12.71
N ILE A 56 17.55 5.42 -13.73
CA ILE A 56 18.09 5.78 -15.03
C ILE A 56 18.72 7.17 -14.89
N TYR A 57 20.05 7.21 -14.77
CA TYR A 57 20.80 8.45 -14.80
C TYR A 57 21.02 8.85 -16.27
N LYS A 58 20.46 9.98 -16.68
CA LYS A 58 20.76 10.60 -17.99
C LYS A 58 21.94 11.55 -17.82
N ILE A 59 23.13 11.10 -18.22
CA ILE A 59 24.30 11.98 -18.34
C ILE A 59 24.13 12.74 -19.65
N ILE A 60 23.93 14.06 -19.56
CA ILE A 60 23.94 14.96 -20.72
C ILE A 60 25.37 15.49 -20.86
N PRO A 61 26.12 15.11 -21.91
CA PRO A 61 27.41 15.73 -22.19
C PRO A 61 27.17 17.22 -22.45
N THR A 62 27.68 18.07 -21.56
CA THR A 62 27.76 19.50 -21.84
C THR A 62 28.95 19.70 -22.76
N ASP A 63 28.68 19.93 -24.04
CA ASP A 63 29.69 20.11 -25.08
C ASP A 63 30.55 21.36 -24.81
N GLY A 64 31.84 21.24 -25.11
CA GLY A 64 32.85 22.24 -24.82
C GLY A 64 32.77 23.44 -25.75
N ARG A 65 32.87 24.64 -25.17
CA ARG A 65 33.54 25.87 -25.68
C ARG A 65 32.95 27.08 -24.96
N ARG A 66 33.50 27.42 -23.79
CA ARG A 66 33.54 28.84 -23.40
C ARG A 66 34.84 29.40 -23.93
N GLY A 67 34.69 30.23 -24.96
CA GLY A 67 35.78 30.81 -25.72
C GLY A 67 36.77 31.55 -24.82
N ARG A 68 38.04 31.43 -25.23
CA ARG A 68 39.13 32.33 -24.90
C ARG A 68 38.69 33.79 -25.13
N ARG A 69 38.46 34.52 -24.03
CA ARG A 69 38.49 35.98 -23.88
C ARG A 69 38.95 36.19 -22.42
N MET A 70 40.00 36.88 -22.06
CA MET A 70 40.92 37.81 -22.72
C MET A 70 42.35 37.45 -22.33
#